data_AF-A0A958UBU2-F1
#
_entry.id   AF-A0A958UBU2-F1
#
_cell.length_a   1.000
_cell.length_b   1.000
_cell.length_c   1.000
_cell.angle_alpha   90.00
_cell.angle_beta   90.00
_cell.angle_gamma   90.00
#
_symmetry.space_group_name_H-M   'P 1'
#
loop_
_entity.id
_entity.type
_entity.pdbx_description
1 polymer ?
#
loop_
_entity_poly.entity_id
_entity_poly.type
_entity_poly.pdbx_seq_one_letter_code
_entity_poly.pdbx_strand_id
1 'polypeptide(L)'
;MESTLKSVFISAKNYKKQLIIPHNEVSALHTFLKNAINNEVVIVNTNLGLDIYYLSSSLCGNLIKNSFFLINSKKHLSADQFRITICDSAEDVNSFTKKSFLQLGRMPLIFTSYTKSMLHQFNENFSDNKRIIAALFVLWQHVLEELCKEQQHTQKISHFRGLLQEAFIEKNYDSVFKELIKDSVALLRCN
;
A
#
# COMPACT_ATOMS: atom_id res chain seq x y z
N MET A 1 -22.15 11.03 -6.37
CA MET A 1 -21.73 9.84 -5.60
C MET A 1 -20.31 10.09 -5.14
N GLU A 2 -20.06 9.96 -3.84
CA GLU A 2 -18.74 10.22 -3.25
C GLU A 2 -17.77 9.08 -3.63
N SER A 3 -16.51 9.45 -3.91
CA SER A 3 -15.48 8.49 -4.31
C SER A 3 -14.83 7.91 -3.07
N THR A 4 -14.87 6.58 -2.91
CA THR A 4 -14.28 5.88 -1.77
C THR A 4 -12.99 5.15 -2.15
N LEU A 5 -12.10 4.96 -1.18
CA LEU A 5 -10.86 4.20 -1.35
C LEU A 5 -11.20 2.71 -1.47
N LYS A 6 -10.68 2.08 -2.51
CA LYS A 6 -10.85 0.66 -2.81
C LYS A 6 -9.51 0.05 -3.20
N SER A 7 -9.41 -1.27 -3.17
CA SER A 7 -8.18 -1.94 -3.58
C SER A 7 -8.38 -3.34 -4.14
N VAL A 8 -7.35 -3.81 -4.83
CA VAL A 8 -7.19 -5.21 -5.22
C VAL A 8 -5.79 -5.66 -4.83
N PHE A 9 -5.72 -6.70 -4.00
CA PHE A 9 -4.49 -7.32 -3.55
C PHE A 9 -4.27 -8.63 -4.30
N ILE A 10 -3.12 -8.79 -4.92
CA ILE A 10 -2.79 -9.97 -5.73
C ILE A 10 -1.47 -10.54 -5.24
N SER A 11 -1.48 -11.78 -4.77
CA SER A 11 -0.26 -12.50 -4.35
C SER A 11 -0.19 -13.87 -5.01
N ALA A 12 1.03 -14.38 -5.21
CA ALA A 12 1.21 -15.76 -5.66
C ALA A 12 0.94 -16.74 -4.50
N LYS A 13 0.24 -17.85 -4.76
CA LYS A 13 0.04 -18.92 -3.75
C LYS A 13 1.35 -19.57 -3.32
N ASN A 14 2.27 -19.71 -4.27
CA ASN A 14 3.62 -20.22 -4.03
C ASN A 14 4.58 -19.05 -3.95
N TYR A 15 5.04 -18.74 -2.73
CA TYR A 15 5.99 -17.66 -2.51
C TYR A 15 7.29 -17.96 -3.26
N LYS A 16 7.64 -17.07 -4.18
CA LYS A 16 8.96 -16.95 -4.77
C LYS A 16 9.42 -15.52 -4.51
N LYS A 17 10.69 -15.33 -4.14
CA LYS A 17 11.27 -14.00 -3.88
C LYS A 17 11.54 -13.26 -5.20
N GLN A 18 10.49 -13.05 -5.99
CA GLN A 18 10.49 -12.41 -7.30
C GLN A 18 9.19 -11.63 -7.48
N LEU A 19 9.19 -10.64 -8.36
CA LEU A 19 7.99 -9.89 -8.70
C LEU A 19 7.02 -10.77 -9.48
N ILE A 20 5.72 -10.56 -9.27
CA ILE A 20 4.66 -11.25 -10.04
C ILE A 20 4.65 -10.75 -11.49
N ILE A 21 4.78 -9.43 -11.65
CA ILE A 21 4.94 -8.76 -12.94
C ILE A 21 6.22 -7.91 -12.94
N PRO A 22 7.00 -7.93 -14.04
CA PRO A 22 8.15 -7.05 -14.21
C PRO A 22 7.71 -5.58 -14.29
N HIS A 23 8.63 -4.66 -13.97
CA HIS A 23 8.32 -3.23 -13.86
C HIS A 23 7.72 -2.60 -15.13
N ASN A 24 8.17 -3.00 -16.33
CA ASN A 24 7.61 -2.52 -17.58
C ASN A 24 6.13 -2.92 -17.78
N GLU A 25 5.75 -4.13 -17.35
CA GLU A 25 4.35 -4.59 -17.38
C GLU A 25 3.50 -3.85 -16.33
N VAL A 26 4.07 -3.44 -15.19
CA VAL A 26 3.39 -2.59 -14.20
C VAL A 26 3.01 -1.24 -14.82
N SER A 27 3.91 -0.60 -15.56
CA SER A 27 3.64 0.69 -16.21
C SER A 27 2.50 0.59 -17.24
N ALA A 28 2.46 -0.51 -18.01
CA ALA A 28 1.38 -0.79 -18.94
C ALA A 28 0.04 -1.00 -18.20
N LEU A 29 0.04 -1.78 -17.11
CA LEU A 29 -1.14 -1.99 -16.27
C LEU A 29 -1.64 -0.66 -15.68
N HIS A 30 -0.72 0.14 -15.14
CA HIS A 30 -1.03 1.44 -14.52
C HIS A 30 -1.71 2.38 -15.51
N THR A 31 -1.14 2.53 -16.70
CA THR A 31 -1.69 3.39 -17.76
C THR A 31 -3.08 2.92 -18.18
N PHE A 32 -3.25 1.61 -18.39
CA PHE A 32 -4.55 1.02 -18.73
C PHE A 32 -5.60 1.30 -17.65
N LEU A 33 -5.27 1.01 -16.38
CA LEU A 33 -6.21 1.18 -15.26
C LEU A 33 -6.57 2.64 -15.02
N LYS A 34 -5.59 3.55 -15.10
CA LYS A 34 -5.84 4.99 -14.96
C LYS A 34 -6.84 5.49 -16.00
N ASN A 35 -6.71 5.04 -17.26
CA ASN A 35 -7.64 5.39 -18.33
C ASN A 35 -9.01 4.73 -18.17
N ALA A 36 -9.05 3.45 -17.77
CA ALA A 36 -10.30 2.69 -17.67
C ALA A 36 -11.14 3.08 -16.44
N ILE A 37 -10.49 3.38 -15.31
CA ILE A 37 -11.14 3.86 -14.08
C ILE A 37 -11.43 5.36 -14.17
N ASN A 38 -10.67 6.08 -15.01
CA ASN A 38 -10.72 7.53 -15.15
C ASN A 38 -10.53 8.26 -13.81
N ASN A 39 -9.59 7.76 -13.00
CA ASN A 39 -9.24 8.35 -11.70
C ASN A 39 -7.78 8.01 -11.34
N GLU A 40 -7.31 8.53 -10.21
CA GLU A 40 -6.02 8.15 -9.62
C GLU A 40 -5.97 6.63 -9.40
N VAL A 41 -4.82 6.04 -9.68
CA VAL A 41 -4.53 4.62 -9.44
C VAL A 41 -3.09 4.53 -8.97
N VAL A 42 -2.89 3.87 -7.83
CA VAL A 42 -1.55 3.57 -7.30
C VAL A 42 -1.35 2.08 -7.35
N ILE A 43 -0.23 1.65 -7.92
CA ILE A 43 0.18 0.25 -7.94
C ILE A 43 1.47 0.12 -7.13
N VAL A 44 1.43 -0.71 -6.09
CA VAL A 44 2.61 -1.10 -5.31
C VAL A 44 3.00 -2.51 -5.71
N ASN A 45 4.10 -2.65 -6.44
CA ASN A 45 4.64 -3.92 -6.86
C ASN A 45 5.76 -4.35 -5.92
N THR A 46 5.53 -5.40 -5.12
CA THR A 46 6.52 -5.94 -4.20
C THR A 46 6.79 -7.42 -4.49
N ASN A 47 7.81 -7.98 -3.84
CA ASN A 47 8.08 -9.41 -3.89
C ASN A 47 7.01 -10.28 -3.19
N LEU A 48 6.07 -9.65 -2.48
CA LEU A 48 4.94 -10.35 -1.85
C LEU A 48 3.71 -10.39 -2.75
N GLY A 49 3.59 -9.41 -3.63
CA GLY A 49 2.37 -9.19 -4.37
C GLY A 49 2.28 -7.82 -5.00
N LEU A 50 1.15 -7.63 -5.66
CA LEU A 50 0.74 -6.40 -6.30
C LEU A 50 -0.46 -5.84 -5.51
N ASP A 51 -0.29 -4.66 -4.93
CA ASP A 51 -1.35 -3.94 -4.24
C ASP A 51 -1.80 -2.80 -5.14
N ILE A 52 -3.06 -2.81 -5.56
CA ILE A 52 -3.63 -1.80 -6.47
C ILE A 52 -4.66 -1.01 -5.69
N TYR A 53 -4.44 0.29 -5.53
CA TYR A 53 -5.33 1.22 -4.84
C TYR A 53 -5.93 2.20 -5.82
N TYR A 54 -7.22 2.50 -5.65
CA TYR A 54 -7.92 3.43 -6.51
C TYR A 54 -9.03 4.15 -5.73
N LEU A 55 -9.34 5.37 -6.16
CA LEU A 55 -10.52 6.10 -5.73
C LEU A 55 -11.58 5.94 -6.83
N SER A 56 -12.76 5.44 -6.49
CA SER A 56 -13.87 5.42 -7.43
C SER A 56 -15.21 5.34 -6.72
N SER A 57 -16.26 5.84 -7.34
CA SER A 57 -17.64 5.53 -6.96
C SER A 57 -18.07 4.13 -7.44
N SER A 58 -17.42 3.60 -8.47
CA SER A 58 -17.75 2.31 -9.09
C SER A 58 -16.95 1.15 -8.48
N LEU A 59 -17.42 -0.09 -8.71
CA LEU A 59 -16.73 -1.32 -8.33
C LEU A 59 -15.85 -1.80 -9.49
N CYS A 60 -14.55 -1.48 -9.44
CA CYS A 60 -13.60 -1.79 -10.51
C CYS A 60 -12.77 -3.06 -10.24
N GLY A 61 -13.03 -3.78 -9.14
CA GLY A 61 -12.22 -4.93 -8.72
C GLY A 61 -12.09 -6.03 -9.78
N ASN A 62 -13.20 -6.40 -10.44
CA ASN A 62 -13.19 -7.40 -11.51
C ASN A 62 -12.46 -6.91 -12.77
N LEU A 63 -12.60 -5.63 -13.13
CA LEU A 63 -11.84 -5.02 -14.21
C LEU A 63 -10.33 -5.14 -13.93
N ILE A 64 -9.90 -4.75 -12.73
CA ILE A 64 -8.49 -4.82 -12.31
C ILE A 64 -7.98 -6.26 -12.34
N LYS A 65 -8.73 -7.20 -11.76
CA LYS A 65 -8.41 -8.64 -11.79
C LYS A 65 -8.24 -9.16 -13.22
N ASN A 66 -9.18 -8.86 -14.10
CA ASN A 66 -9.13 -9.33 -15.49
C ASN A 66 -7.96 -8.69 -16.25
N SER A 67 -7.67 -7.42 -16.00
CA SER A 67 -6.53 -6.70 -16.60
C SER A 67 -5.19 -7.31 -16.17
N PHE A 68 -5.07 -7.69 -14.89
CA PHE A 68 -3.91 -8.41 -14.40
C PHE A 68 -3.69 -9.75 -15.13
N PHE A 69 -4.76 -10.52 -15.36
CA PHE A 69 -4.65 -11.77 -16.10
C PHE A 69 -4.35 -11.56 -17.59
N LEU A 70 -4.88 -10.50 -18.19
CA LEU A 70 -4.58 -10.15 -19.57
C LEU A 70 -3.08 -9.89 -19.77
N ILE A 71 -2.46 -9.15 -18.86
CA ILE A 71 -1.02 -8.87 -18.90
C ILE A 71 -0.18 -10.14 -18.68
N ASN A 72 -0.64 -11.04 -17.81
CA ASN A 72 0.06 -12.31 -17.53
C ASN A 72 -0.29 -13.46 -18.49
N SER A 73 -1.16 -13.23 -19.48
CA SER A 73 -1.63 -14.28 -20.41
C SER A 73 -0.49 -15.00 -21.14
N LYS A 74 0.59 -14.29 -21.46
CA LYS A 74 1.78 -14.85 -22.13
C LYS A 74 2.57 -15.84 -21.28
N LYS A 75 2.38 -15.87 -19.96
CA LYS A 75 3.15 -16.69 -19.02
C LYS A 75 2.50 -18.04 -18.70
N HIS A 76 1.37 -18.37 -19.34
CA HIS A 76 0.55 -19.55 -19.04
C HIS A 76 0.19 -19.67 -17.55
N LEU A 77 0.13 -18.55 -16.83
CA LEU A 77 -0.20 -18.53 -15.42
C LEU A 77 -1.70 -18.66 -15.26
N SER A 78 -2.13 -19.67 -14.52
CA SER A 78 -3.54 -19.98 -14.30
C SER A 78 -4.06 -19.26 -13.05
N ALA A 79 -5.36 -18.94 -13.03
CA ALA A 79 -5.96 -18.15 -11.95
C ALA A 79 -5.83 -18.80 -10.56
N ASP A 80 -5.76 -20.13 -10.52
CA ASP A 80 -5.54 -20.93 -9.31
C ASP A 80 -4.13 -20.78 -8.73
N GLN A 81 -3.19 -20.13 -9.41
CA GLN A 81 -1.84 -19.85 -8.88
C GLN A 81 -1.79 -18.57 -8.03
N PHE A 82 -2.86 -17.78 -8.00
CA PHE A 82 -2.92 -16.51 -7.29
C PHE A 82 -3.95 -16.50 -6.17
N ARG A 83 -3.69 -15.69 -5.16
CA ARG A 83 -4.68 -15.22 -4.19
C ARG A 83 -5.02 -13.79 -4.56
N ILE A 84 -6.29 -13.55 -4.87
CA ILE A 84 -6.78 -12.23 -5.26
C ILE A 84 -7.86 -11.84 -4.26
N THR A 85 -7.67 -10.71 -3.59
CA THR A 85 -8.65 -10.13 -2.69
C THR A 85 -9.08 -8.77 -3.22
N ILE A 86 -10.38 -8.62 -3.45
CA ILE A 86 -11.00 -7.36 -3.88
C ILE A 86 -11.60 -6.72 -2.62
N CYS A 87 -11.27 -5.45 -2.39
CA CYS A 87 -11.79 -4.63 -1.31
C CYS A 87 -12.59 -3.48 -1.93
N ASP A 88 -13.91 -3.52 -1.74
CA ASP A 88 -14.85 -2.60 -2.41
C ASP A 88 -15.26 -1.42 -1.52
N SER A 89 -14.74 -1.35 -0.30
CA SER A 89 -14.94 -0.26 0.66
C SER A 89 -13.66 0.08 1.43
N ALA A 90 -13.61 1.26 2.05
CA ALA A 90 -12.47 1.65 2.87
C ALA A 90 -12.34 0.74 4.11
N GLU A 91 -13.45 0.25 4.63
CA GLU A 91 -13.53 -0.73 5.73
C GLU A 91 -12.92 -2.07 5.34
N ASP A 92 -13.15 -2.55 4.11
CA ASP A 92 -12.50 -3.76 3.59
C ASP A 92 -10.99 -3.56 3.46
N VAL A 93 -10.57 -2.40 2.94
CA VAL A 93 -9.14 -2.05 2.81
C VAL A 93 -8.49 -2.01 4.19
N ASN A 94 -9.14 -1.40 5.18
CA ASN A 94 -8.69 -1.36 6.58
C ASN A 94 -8.53 -2.77 7.15
N SER A 95 -9.60 -3.57 7.09
CA SER A 95 -9.63 -4.95 7.62
C SER A 95 -8.56 -5.84 6.98
N PHE A 96 -8.36 -5.74 5.67
CA PHE A 96 -7.33 -6.50 4.96
C PHE A 96 -5.92 -6.02 5.31
N THR A 97 -5.72 -4.71 5.40
CA THR A 97 -4.43 -4.12 5.77
C THR A 97 -4.02 -4.55 7.18
N LYS A 98 -4.94 -4.50 8.15
CA LYS A 98 -4.70 -4.95 9.53
C LYS A 98 -4.20 -6.40 9.57
N LYS A 99 -4.90 -7.31 8.87
CA LYS A 99 -4.49 -8.72 8.75
C LYS A 99 -3.11 -8.86 8.10
N SER A 100 -2.84 -8.07 7.05
CA SER A 100 -1.56 -8.09 6.32
C SER A 100 -0.40 -7.61 7.20
N PHE A 101 -0.55 -6.51 7.92
CA PHE A 101 0.48 -6.00 8.84
C PHE A 101 0.74 -6.96 10.00
N LEU A 102 -0.30 -7.59 10.55
CA LEU A 102 -0.12 -8.65 11.55
C LEU A 102 0.68 -9.84 11.01
N GLN A 103 0.36 -10.29 9.80
CA GLN A 103 1.09 -11.38 9.16
C GLN A 103 2.55 -10.99 8.88
N LEU A 104 2.78 -9.79 8.35
CA LEU A 104 4.12 -9.27 8.07
C LEU A 104 4.93 -9.05 9.34
N GLY A 105 4.30 -8.61 10.43
CA GLY A 105 4.92 -8.47 11.74
C GLY A 105 5.56 -9.77 12.25
N ARG A 106 5.02 -10.93 11.85
CA ARG A 106 5.57 -12.26 12.17
C ARG A 106 6.73 -12.68 11.26
N MET A 107 7.04 -11.89 10.22
CA MET A 107 8.08 -12.17 9.22
C MET A 107 9.05 -10.98 9.05
N PRO A 108 9.94 -10.71 10.04
CA PRO A 108 10.69 -9.45 10.14
C PRO A 108 11.52 -9.07 8.91
N LEU A 109 12.19 -10.04 8.27
CA LEU A 109 13.03 -9.81 7.09
C LEU A 109 12.19 -9.45 5.85
N ILE A 110 11.05 -10.11 5.70
CA ILE A 110 10.11 -9.85 4.61
C ILE A 110 9.48 -8.48 4.81
N PHE A 111 9.05 -8.18 6.04
CA PHE A 111 8.42 -6.90 6.33
C PHE A 111 9.37 -5.73 6.09
N THR A 112 10.64 -5.85 6.50
CA THR A 112 11.66 -4.82 6.21
C THR A 112 11.81 -4.57 4.71
N SER A 113 11.78 -5.62 3.88
CA SER A 113 11.87 -5.50 2.42
C SER A 113 10.62 -4.84 1.83
N TYR A 114 9.44 -5.25 2.32
CA TYR A 114 8.15 -4.67 1.95
C TYR A 114 8.10 -3.18 2.27
N THR A 115 8.45 -2.79 3.50
CA THR A 115 8.48 -1.39 3.94
C THR A 115 9.33 -0.52 3.01
N LYS A 116 10.56 -0.96 2.69
CA LYS A 116 11.45 -0.21 1.80
C LYS A 116 10.85 -0.04 0.40
N SER A 117 10.37 -1.14 -0.19
CA SER A 117 9.80 -1.13 -1.54
C SER A 117 8.54 -0.26 -1.63
N MET A 118 7.68 -0.36 -0.64
CA MET A 118 6.43 0.41 -0.58
C MET A 118 6.72 1.90 -0.41
N LEU A 119 7.55 2.30 0.56
CA LEU A 119 7.87 3.72 0.80
C LEU A 119 8.55 4.35 -0.41
N HIS A 120 9.44 3.62 -1.07
CA HIS A 120 10.06 4.09 -2.31
C HIS A 120 9.01 4.34 -3.40
N GLN A 121 8.11 3.39 -3.65
CA GLN A 121 7.05 3.55 -4.65
C GLN A 121 6.06 4.67 -4.29
N PHE A 122 5.75 4.86 -3.01
CA PHE A 122 4.93 5.98 -2.56
C PHE A 122 5.59 7.32 -2.83
N ASN A 123 6.90 7.42 -2.58
CA ASN A 123 7.66 8.63 -2.84
C ASN A 123 7.71 8.98 -4.32
N GLU A 124 7.93 7.99 -5.19
CA GLU A 124 7.95 8.17 -6.65
C GLU A 124 6.58 8.59 -7.20
N ASN A 125 5.48 8.08 -6.63
CA ASN A 125 4.13 8.30 -7.14
C ASN A 125 3.36 9.43 -6.43
N PHE A 126 3.98 10.14 -5.47
CA PHE A 126 3.30 11.09 -4.59
C PHE A 126 2.67 12.27 -5.34
N SER A 127 3.39 12.89 -6.28
CA SER A 127 2.91 14.05 -7.03
C SER A 127 1.64 13.75 -7.81
N ASP A 128 1.59 12.55 -8.41
CA ASP A 128 0.58 12.19 -9.39
C ASP A 128 -0.65 11.54 -8.76
N ASN A 129 -0.54 11.09 -7.50
CA ASN A 129 -1.59 10.34 -6.80
C ASN A 129 -1.74 10.80 -5.34
N LYS A 130 -1.63 12.12 -5.12
CA LYS A 130 -1.61 12.72 -3.78
C LYS A 130 -2.83 12.34 -2.95
N ARG A 131 -4.02 12.24 -3.56
CA ARG A 131 -5.26 11.93 -2.83
C ARG A 131 -5.26 10.50 -2.33
N ILE A 132 -4.93 9.54 -3.20
CA ILE A 132 -4.83 8.13 -2.80
C ILE A 132 -3.76 7.94 -1.74
N ILE A 133 -2.57 8.48 -1.95
CA ILE A 133 -1.45 8.26 -1.03
C ILE A 133 -1.74 8.90 0.33
N ALA A 134 -2.32 10.11 0.37
CA ALA A 134 -2.77 10.71 1.63
C ALA A 134 -3.84 9.85 2.34
N ALA A 135 -4.83 9.34 1.61
CA ALA A 135 -5.85 8.45 2.17
C ALA A 135 -5.25 7.16 2.74
N LEU A 136 -4.27 6.57 2.05
CA LEU A 136 -3.54 5.39 2.51
C LEU A 136 -2.71 5.68 3.75
N PHE A 137 -2.02 6.81 3.81
CA PHE A 137 -1.30 7.21 5.01
C PHE A 137 -2.22 7.30 6.23
N VAL A 138 -3.38 7.97 6.10
CA VAL A 138 -4.36 8.07 7.18
C VAL A 138 -4.88 6.70 7.60
N LEU A 139 -5.31 5.88 6.65
CA LEU A 139 -5.83 4.53 6.91
C LEU A 139 -4.79 3.64 7.60
N TRP A 140 -3.55 3.67 7.14
CA TRP A 140 -2.48 2.86 7.71
C TRP A 140 -2.06 3.34 9.10
N GLN A 141 -1.99 4.66 9.35
CA GLN A 141 -1.77 5.16 10.71
C GLN A 141 -2.85 4.64 11.66
N HIS A 142 -4.11 4.72 11.24
CA HIS A 142 -5.22 4.22 12.03
C HIS A 142 -5.09 2.71 12.33
N VAL A 143 -4.81 1.89 11.31
CA VAL A 143 -4.53 0.45 11.49
C VAL A 143 -3.41 0.21 12.48
N LEU A 144 -2.29 0.93 12.34
CA LEU A 144 -1.12 0.74 13.20
C LEU A 144 -1.40 1.16 14.65
N GLU A 145 -2.20 2.21 14.84
CA GLU A 145 -2.67 2.63 16.17
C GLU A 145 -3.61 1.62 16.82
N GLU A 146 -4.54 1.03 16.07
CA GLU A 146 -5.36 -0.07 16.56
C GLU A 146 -4.51 -1.26 17.01
N LEU A 147 -3.54 -1.68 16.19
CA LEU A 147 -2.64 -2.78 16.53
C LEU A 147 -1.81 -2.49 17.78
N CYS A 148 -1.41 -1.23 17.99
CA CYS A 148 -0.76 -0.80 19.22
C CYS A 148 -1.70 -0.93 20.43
N LYS A 149 -2.94 -0.43 20.33
CA LYS A 149 -3.96 -0.48 21.40
C LYS A 149 -4.32 -1.92 21.79
N GLU A 150 -4.41 -2.80 20.80
CA GLU A 150 -4.72 -4.23 20.99
C GLU A 150 -3.53 -5.05 21.50
N GLN A 151 -2.38 -4.42 21.75
CA GLN A 151 -1.11 -5.07 22.15
C GLN A 151 -0.64 -6.14 21.13
N GLN A 152 -1.00 -5.97 19.85
CA GLN A 152 -0.61 -6.86 18.75
C GLN A 152 0.53 -6.29 17.91
N HIS A 153 1.21 -5.25 18.40
CA HIS A 153 2.33 -4.62 17.71
C HIS A 153 3.64 -5.38 18.00
N THR A 154 4.44 -5.56 16.94
CA THR A 154 5.81 -6.05 17.05
C THR A 154 6.80 -4.89 16.90
N GLN A 155 8.06 -5.07 17.29
CA GLN A 155 9.10 -4.06 17.06
C GLN A 155 9.17 -3.62 15.58
N LYS A 156 8.89 -4.53 14.64
CA LYS A 156 8.86 -4.22 13.20
C LYS A 156 7.64 -3.40 12.79
N ILE A 157 6.47 -3.66 13.38
CA ILE A 157 5.27 -2.82 13.19
C ILE A 157 5.55 -1.41 13.74
N SER A 158 6.16 -1.29 14.92
CA SER A 158 6.52 0.02 15.49
C SER A 158 7.54 0.77 14.64
N HIS A 159 8.56 0.07 14.14
CA HIS A 159 9.55 0.67 13.23
C HIS A 159 8.91 1.12 11.92
N PHE A 160 8.03 0.30 11.34
CA PHE A 160 7.29 0.65 10.13
C PHE A 160 6.43 1.90 10.35
N ARG A 161 5.73 1.99 11.49
CA ARG A 161 4.94 3.18 11.87
C ARG A 161 5.81 4.44 11.90
N GLY A 162 6.99 4.38 12.52
CA GLY A 162 7.93 5.51 12.57
C GLY A 162 8.33 5.99 11.17
N LEU A 163 8.76 5.06 10.29
CA LEU A 163 9.12 5.38 8.91
C LEU A 163 7.93 5.95 8.12
N LEU A 164 6.73 5.44 8.35
CA LEU A 164 5.51 5.94 7.70
C LEU A 164 5.18 7.37 8.16
N GLN A 165 5.35 7.67 9.45
CA GLN A 165 5.17 9.02 10.00
C GLN A 165 6.20 10.00 9.43
N GLU A 166 7.47 9.61 9.39
CA GLU A 166 8.53 10.42 8.80
C GLU A 166 8.25 10.74 7.32
N ALA A 167 7.89 9.73 6.52
CA ALA A 167 7.55 9.91 5.12
C ALA A 167 6.31 10.82 4.93
N PHE A 168 5.28 10.66 5.74
CA PHE A 168 4.10 11.52 5.69
C PHE A 168 4.46 12.97 6.02
N ILE A 169 5.26 13.19 7.07
CA ILE A 169 5.69 14.52 7.49
C ILE A 169 6.53 15.20 6.41
N GLU A 170 7.46 14.45 5.83
CA GLU A 170 8.34 14.93 4.77
C GLU A 170 7.56 15.44 3.56
N LYS A 171 6.45 14.79 3.21
CA LYS A 171 5.68 15.10 1.99
C LYS A 171 4.54 16.10 2.18
N ASN A 172 3.97 16.22 3.38
CA ASN A 172 2.76 17.01 3.61
C ASN A 172 2.99 18.35 4.30
N TYR A 173 4.13 18.56 4.95
CA TYR A 173 4.41 19.79 5.70
C TYR A 173 5.62 20.55 5.16
N ASP A 174 5.65 21.84 5.43
CA ASP A 174 6.79 22.71 5.11
C ASP A 174 7.96 22.51 6.09
N SER A 175 9.09 23.18 5.80
CA SER A 175 10.31 23.07 6.62
C SER A 175 10.11 23.59 8.04
N VAL A 176 9.31 24.63 8.23
CA VAL A 176 9.08 25.27 9.53
C VAL A 176 8.32 24.31 10.46
N PHE A 177 7.25 23.70 9.96
CA PHE A 177 6.48 22.73 10.72
C PHE A 177 7.29 21.46 11.04
N LYS A 178 8.18 21.03 10.14
CA LYS A 178 9.10 19.91 10.39
C LYS A 178 10.07 20.20 11.52
N GLU A 179 10.61 21.42 11.58
CA GLU A 179 11.50 21.85 12.68
C GLU A 179 10.75 21.86 14.00
N LEU A 180 9.54 22.43 14.04
CA LEU A 180 8.70 22.44 15.24
C LEU A 180 8.40 21.03 15.80
N ILE A 181 8.13 20.05 14.92
CA ILE A 181 7.94 18.65 15.34
C ILE A 181 9.23 18.09 15.94
N LYS A 182 10.38 18.29 15.27
CA LYS A 182 11.67 17.78 15.75
C LYS A 182 12.03 18.35 17.13
N ASP A 183 11.84 19.65 17.31
CA ASP A 183 12.15 20.33 18.57
C ASP A 183 11.24 19.85 19.69
N SER A 184 9.94 19.69 19.42
CA SER A 184 8.97 19.16 20.39
C SER A 184 9.32 17.73 20.84
N VAL A 185 9.73 16.87 19.91
CA VAL A 185 10.14 15.49 20.21
C VAL A 185 11.48 15.44 20.96
N ALA A 186 12.42 16.34 20.64
CA ALA A 186 13.68 16.45 21.37
C ALA A 186 13.45 16.86 22.84
N LEU A 187 12.56 17.83 23.08
CA LEU A 187 12.17 18.27 24.42
C LEU A 187 11.54 17.15 25.26
N LEU A 188 10.77 16.25 24.65
CA LEU A 188 10.17 15.10 25.32
C LEU A 188 11.16 13.99 25.68
N ARG A 189 12.36 13.96 25.09
CA ARG A 189 13.41 12.97 25.39
C ARG A 189 14.40 13.42 26.46
N CYS A 190 14.42 14.71 26.76
CA CYS A 190 15.29 15.32 27.78
C CYS A 190 14.62 15.44 29.15
N ASN A 191 13.35 15.04 29.28
CA ASN A 191 12.61 14.90 30.54
C ASN A 191 12.33 13.42 30.83
#